data_AF-A0A2R5L770-F1
#
_entry.id   AF-A0A2R5L770-F1
#
_cell.length_a   1.000
_cell.length_b   1.000
_cell.length_c   1.000
_cell.angle_alpha   90.00
_cell.angle_beta   90.00
_cell.angle_gamma   90.00
#
_symmetry.space_group_name_H-M   'P 1'
#
loop_
_entity.id
_entity.type
_entity.pdbx_description
1 polymer ?
#
loop_
_entity_poly.entity_id
_entity_poly.type
_entity_poly.pdbx_seq_one_letter_code
_entity_poly.pdbx_strand_id
1 'polypeptide(L)'
;ITQVLQALKKGPYYLNGTTHTTPKPCIYIIAKESSDEPQTGTPVTYGHIDDGRWENFTVVVNGTGDTFPSELGPLSGMKVVARGKNCLTLHKEGETQLWVTQARVGLPTCCKKFFDEKRGSEEFLTTYSREFC
;
A
#
# COMPACT_ATOMS: atom_id res chain seq x y z
N ILE A 1 -0.21 -3.65 -17.84
CA ILE A 1 -0.03 -3.37 -16.39
C ILE A 1 1.45 -3.46 -16.07
N THR A 2 2.07 -2.35 -15.68
CA THR A 2 3.49 -2.30 -15.33
C THR A 2 3.82 -3.10 -14.08
N GLN A 3 5.11 -3.43 -13.90
CA GLN A 3 5.59 -4.26 -12.79
C GLN A 3 5.11 -3.74 -11.43
N VAL A 4 5.14 -2.43 -11.19
CA VAL A 4 4.75 -1.86 -9.89
C VAL A 4 3.24 -2.00 -9.62
N LEU A 5 2.37 -1.75 -10.61
CA LEU A 5 0.92 -1.88 -10.44
C LEU A 5 0.46 -3.34 -10.35
N GLN A 6 1.22 -4.28 -10.92
CA GLN A 6 0.96 -5.70 -10.72
C GLN A 6 1.01 -6.09 -9.23
N ALA A 7 1.78 -5.38 -8.41
CA ALA A 7 1.83 -5.61 -6.97
C ALA A 7 0.45 -5.48 -6.30
N LEU A 8 -0.39 -4.57 -6.80
CA LEU A 8 -1.69 -4.24 -6.22
C LEU A 8 -2.83 -5.16 -6.66
N LYS A 9 -2.62 -6.02 -7.67
CA LYS A 9 -3.66 -6.90 -8.24
C LYS A 9 -4.36 -7.84 -7.26
N LYS A 10 -3.72 -8.16 -6.13
CA LYS A 10 -4.25 -9.10 -5.13
C LYS A 10 -5.04 -8.42 -4.01
N GLY A 11 -5.19 -7.09 -4.08
CA GLY A 11 -5.78 -6.28 -3.02
C GLY A 11 -7.25 -6.60 -2.69
N PRO A 12 -7.83 -5.93 -1.69
CA PRO A 12 -7.32 -4.71 -1.03
C PRO A 12 -6.09 -4.96 -0.17
N TYR A 13 -5.16 -4.00 -0.14
CA TYR A 13 -4.03 -3.97 0.78
C TYR A 13 -4.27 -2.92 1.84
N TYR A 14 -3.92 -3.23 3.09
CA TYR A 14 -3.97 -2.29 4.21
C TYR A 14 -2.55 -1.98 4.66
N LEU A 15 -2.32 -0.71 5.01
CA LEU A 15 -1.06 -0.30 5.62
C LEU A 15 -1.03 -0.87 7.05
N ASN A 16 -0.08 -1.77 7.27
CA ASN A 16 0.07 -2.51 8.52
C ASN A 16 1.19 -1.95 9.40
N GLY A 17 2.20 -1.33 8.78
CA GLY A 17 3.31 -0.71 9.49
C GLY A 17 3.96 0.37 8.64
N THR A 18 4.33 1.49 9.23
CA THR A 18 5.05 2.57 8.56
C THR A 18 6.00 3.26 9.52
N THR A 19 7.15 3.72 9.04
CA THR A 19 8.04 4.63 9.78
C THR A 19 7.58 6.09 9.70
N HIS A 20 6.52 6.38 8.94
CA HIS A 20 5.86 7.69 8.93
C HIS A 20 5.30 8.03 10.32
N THR A 21 5.56 9.23 10.82
CA THR A 21 5.32 9.60 12.22
C THR A 21 3.88 9.97 12.54
N THR A 22 3.09 10.40 11.56
CA THR A 22 1.69 10.83 11.73
C THR A 22 0.75 10.19 10.71
N PRO A 23 0.68 8.86 10.62
CA PRO A 23 -0.10 8.22 9.58
C PRO A 23 -1.59 8.22 9.95
N LYS A 24 -2.46 8.40 8.96
CA LYS A 24 -3.92 8.29 9.14
C LYS A 24 -4.31 6.84 9.47
N PRO A 25 -5.38 6.59 10.24
CA PRO A 25 -5.82 5.24 10.55
C PRO A 25 -6.48 4.56 9.34
N CYS A 26 -6.42 3.23 9.31
CA CYS A 26 -7.06 2.35 8.33
C CYS A 26 -6.74 2.67 6.86
N ILE A 27 -5.51 3.11 6.57
CA ILE A 27 -5.10 3.35 5.18
C ILE A 27 -5.18 2.04 4.39
N TYR A 28 -5.89 2.08 3.26
CA TYR A 28 -6.01 0.96 2.34
C TYR A 28 -5.85 1.38 0.89
N ILE A 29 -5.62 0.39 0.04
CA ILE A 29 -5.53 0.56 -1.40
C ILE A 29 -5.99 -0.69 -2.16
N ILE A 30 -6.70 -0.49 -3.26
CA ILE A 30 -7.16 -1.55 -4.15
C ILE A 30 -7.04 -1.09 -5.60
N ALA A 31 -6.39 -1.91 -6.44
CA ALA A 31 -6.44 -1.74 -7.88
C ALA A 31 -7.61 -2.56 -8.42
N LYS A 32 -8.53 -1.92 -9.17
CA LYS A 32 -9.59 -2.63 -9.87
C LYS A 32 -9.08 -3.00 -11.26
N GLU A 33 -9.31 -4.25 -11.67
CA GLU A 33 -9.11 -4.59 -13.08
C GLU A 33 -10.21 -3.91 -13.91
N SER A 34 -9.82 -3.30 -15.03
CA SER A 34 -10.75 -2.62 -15.94
C SER A 34 -11.79 -3.61 -16.43
N SER A 35 -13.07 -3.35 -16.15
CA SER A 35 -14.19 -4.08 -16.72
C SER A 35 -14.38 -3.66 -18.18
N ASP A 36 -14.00 -4.54 -19.12
CA ASP A 36 -14.40 -4.64 -20.54
C ASP A 36 -14.37 -3.39 -21.45
N GLU A 37 -14.07 -2.19 -20.95
CA GLU A 37 -13.83 -1.00 -21.74
C GLU A 37 -12.33 -0.79 -21.97
N PRO A 38 -11.93 -0.29 -23.15
CA PRO A 38 -10.54 0.08 -23.43
C PRO A 38 -10.17 1.33 -22.64
N GLN A 39 -9.98 1.19 -21.32
CA GLN A 39 -9.39 2.23 -20.49
C GLN A 39 -7.88 2.24 -20.72
N THR A 40 -7.33 3.44 -20.88
CA THR A 40 -5.90 3.65 -21.11
C THR A 40 -5.05 3.47 -19.85
N GLY A 41 -5.64 3.08 -18.70
CA GLY A 41 -4.99 2.98 -17.41
C GLY A 41 -5.62 1.98 -16.43
N THR A 42 -5.07 1.89 -15.22
CA THR A 42 -5.58 1.04 -14.13
C THR A 42 -6.26 1.92 -13.08
N PRO A 43 -7.58 1.75 -12.83
CA PRO A 43 -8.25 2.39 -11.72
C PRO A 43 -7.71 1.89 -10.39
N VAL A 44 -7.30 2.82 -9.52
CA VAL A 44 -6.85 2.53 -8.17
C VAL A 44 -7.68 3.37 -7.20
N THR A 45 -8.31 2.70 -6.25
CA THR A 45 -9.02 3.33 -5.13
C THR A 45 -8.16 3.20 -3.88
N TYR A 46 -7.97 4.29 -3.14
CA TYR A 46 -7.34 4.28 -1.83
C TYR A 46 -8.16 5.14 -0.86
N GLY A 47 -7.96 4.92 0.43
CA GLY A 47 -8.71 5.63 1.44
C GLY A 47 -8.18 5.42 2.83
N HIS A 48 -8.79 6.10 3.78
CA HIS A 48 -8.48 6.03 5.21
C HIS A 48 -9.70 6.45 6.02
N ILE A 49 -9.65 6.26 7.34
CA ILE A 49 -10.67 6.81 8.24
C ILE A 49 -10.24 8.22 8.67
N ASP A 50 -11.15 9.19 8.52
CA ASP A 50 -11.04 10.53 9.08
C ASP A 50 -12.32 10.85 9.86
N ASP A 51 -12.17 11.29 11.11
CA ASP A 51 -13.29 11.56 12.03
C ASP A 51 -14.37 10.46 12.08
N GLY A 52 -13.95 9.19 12.10
CA GLY A 52 -14.83 8.03 12.15
C GLY A 52 -15.56 7.71 10.84
N ARG A 53 -15.23 8.39 9.73
CA ARG A 53 -15.82 8.18 8.41
C ARG A 53 -14.77 7.76 7.39
N TRP A 54 -15.17 6.97 6.41
CA TRP A 54 -14.30 6.57 5.30
C TRP A 54 -14.19 7.69 4.27
N GLU A 55 -12.95 8.15 4.04
CA GLU A 55 -12.62 8.97 2.88
C GLU A 55 -12.01 8.09 1.78
N ASN A 56 -12.53 8.19 0.56
CA ASN A 56 -12.12 7.36 -0.56
C ASN A 56 -11.78 8.23 -1.78
N PHE A 57 -10.66 7.92 -2.41
CA PHE A 57 -10.15 8.59 -3.59
C PHE A 57 -9.91 7.55 -4.68
N THR A 58 -10.38 7.84 -5.90
CA THR A 58 -10.13 6.97 -7.06
C THR A 58 -9.37 7.75 -8.12
N VAL A 59 -8.26 7.16 -8.57
CA VAL A 59 -7.40 7.71 -9.62
C VAL A 59 -7.20 6.66 -10.71
N VAL A 60 -7.11 7.11 -11.96
CA VAL A 60 -6.73 6.24 -13.08
C VAL A 60 -5.26 6.49 -13.35
N VAL A 61 -4.44 5.46 -13.20
CA VAL A 61 -2.98 5.58 -13.33
C VAL A 61 -2.44 4.75 -14.48
N ASN A 62 -1.53 5.37 -15.23
CA ASN A 62 -0.72 4.69 -16.22
C ASN A 62 0.62 4.42 -15.57
N GLY A 63 0.81 3.23 -15.03
CA GLY A 63 2.09 2.90 -14.45
C GLY A 63 3.16 2.94 -15.55
N THR A 64 4.31 3.55 -15.25
CA THR A 64 5.51 3.52 -16.11
C THR A 64 6.71 3.28 -15.18
N GLY A 65 7.30 2.08 -15.25
CA GLY A 65 8.47 1.71 -14.44
C GLY A 65 8.19 1.07 -13.08
N ASP A 66 9.18 1.21 -12.18
CA ASP A 66 9.31 0.45 -10.92
C ASP A 66 8.83 1.21 -9.67
N THR A 67 8.38 2.45 -9.88
CA THR A 67 7.93 3.36 -8.83
C THR A 67 6.45 3.67 -9.02
N PHE A 68 5.70 3.75 -7.93
CA PHE A 68 4.30 4.12 -7.99
C PHE A 68 4.13 5.57 -8.47
N PRO A 69 3.18 5.84 -9.39
CA PRO A 69 2.92 7.18 -9.91
C PRO A 69 2.61 8.21 -8.83
N SER A 70 2.91 9.48 -9.09
CA SER A 70 2.76 10.58 -8.13
C SER A 70 1.32 10.82 -7.69
N GLU A 71 0.37 10.47 -8.54
CA GLU A 71 -1.08 10.63 -8.35
C GLU A 71 -1.64 9.61 -7.34
N LEU A 72 -0.85 8.61 -6.98
CA LEU A 72 -1.27 7.44 -6.22
C LEU A 72 -1.13 7.66 -4.70
N GLY A 73 -1.54 8.85 -4.24
CA GLY A 73 -1.65 9.28 -2.83
C GLY A 73 -0.66 8.58 -1.88
N PRO A 74 -1.12 7.60 -1.08
CA PRO A 74 -0.30 6.95 -0.05
C PRO A 74 0.90 6.16 -0.58
N LEU A 75 0.94 5.83 -1.87
CA LEU A 75 2.07 5.14 -2.51
C LEU A 75 2.91 6.09 -3.38
N SER A 76 2.62 7.38 -3.41
CA SER A 76 3.28 8.34 -4.33
C SER A 76 4.82 8.28 -4.23
N GLY A 77 5.47 7.84 -5.30
CA GLY A 77 6.93 7.70 -5.37
C GLY A 77 7.52 6.49 -4.62
N MET A 78 6.68 5.60 -4.10
CA MET A 78 7.13 4.38 -3.41
C MET A 78 7.65 3.34 -4.39
N LYS A 79 8.70 2.61 -3.99
CA LYS A 79 9.23 1.46 -4.73
C LYS A 79 8.89 0.16 -4.01
N VAL A 80 8.60 -0.89 -4.77
CA VAL A 80 8.41 -2.24 -4.19
C VAL A 80 9.79 -2.84 -3.90
N VAL A 81 10.11 -3.04 -2.62
CA VAL A 81 11.37 -3.68 -2.19
C VAL A 81 11.19 -5.16 -1.88
N ALA A 82 9.98 -5.58 -1.52
CA ALA A 82 9.63 -6.99 -1.37
C ALA A 82 8.17 -7.25 -1.75
N ARG A 83 7.92 -8.39 -2.37
CA ARG A 83 6.59 -8.83 -2.76
C ARG A 83 6.36 -10.27 -2.31
N GLY A 84 5.43 -10.45 -1.37
CA GLY A 84 4.99 -11.76 -0.91
C GLY A 84 3.67 -12.18 -1.57
N LYS A 85 3.13 -13.32 -1.11
CA LYS A 85 1.84 -13.80 -1.59
C LYS A 85 0.70 -12.82 -1.25
N ASN A 86 0.71 -12.29 -0.02
CA ASN A 86 -0.34 -11.46 0.60
C ASN A 86 0.23 -10.19 1.25
N CYS A 87 1.42 -9.73 0.83
CA CYS A 87 2.09 -8.59 1.45
C CYS A 87 3.02 -7.87 0.47
N LEU A 88 3.29 -6.61 0.75
CA LEU A 88 4.28 -5.77 0.06
C LEU A 88 5.10 -5.01 1.10
N THR A 89 6.39 -4.87 0.85
CA THR A 89 7.22 -3.88 1.53
C THR A 89 7.59 -2.81 0.52
N LEU A 90 7.33 -1.56 0.89
CA LEU A 90 7.61 -0.39 0.07
C LEU A 90 8.62 0.51 0.76
N HIS A 91 9.37 1.27 -0.03
CA HIS A 91 10.34 2.21 0.49
C HIS A 91 10.49 3.44 -0.41
N LYS A 92 10.65 4.61 0.23
CA LYS A 92 10.97 5.90 -0.39
C LYS A 92 11.64 6.81 0.64
N GLU A 93 12.84 7.32 0.34
CA GLU A 93 13.47 8.44 1.06
C GLU A 93 13.38 8.37 2.61
N GLY A 94 13.73 7.21 3.19
CA GLY A 94 13.68 6.99 4.65
C GLY A 94 12.33 6.52 5.18
N GLU A 95 11.25 6.61 4.39
CA GLU A 95 9.98 6.00 4.73
C GLU A 95 9.94 4.53 4.27
N THR A 96 9.63 3.63 5.21
CA THR A 96 9.43 2.21 4.93
C THR A 96 8.02 1.81 5.34
N GLN A 97 7.30 1.14 4.44
CA GLN A 97 5.92 0.72 4.66
C GLN A 97 5.75 -0.79 4.46
N LEU A 98 4.89 -1.39 5.27
CA LEU A 98 4.45 -2.79 5.17
C LEU A 98 2.95 -2.82 4.88
N TRP A 99 2.57 -3.44 3.77
CA TRP A 99 1.18 -3.58 3.31
C TRP A 99 0.76 -5.04 3.28
N VAL A 100 -0.50 -5.36 3.61
CA VAL A 100 -1.01 -6.74 3.67
C VAL A 100 -2.44 -6.88 3.10
N THR A 101 -2.76 -8.01 2.44
CA THR A 101 -4.09 -8.23 1.82
C THR A 101 -5.12 -8.92 2.70
N GLN A 102 -4.68 -9.48 3.82
CA GLN A 102 -5.55 -10.08 4.82
C GLN A 102 -5.23 -9.39 6.14
N ALA A 103 -6.23 -9.24 7.01
CA ALA A 103 -6.11 -8.86 8.42
C ALA A 103 -5.28 -9.84 9.27
N ARG A 104 -4.29 -10.50 8.68
CA ARG A 104 -3.18 -11.26 9.27
C ARG A 104 -2.06 -10.30 9.66
N VAL A 105 -2.45 -9.21 10.31
CA VAL A 105 -1.55 -8.25 10.92
C VAL A 105 -0.67 -8.98 11.93
N GLY A 106 0.65 -8.84 11.78
CA GLY A 106 1.63 -9.42 12.69
C GLY A 106 2.11 -10.85 12.38
N LEU A 107 1.64 -11.49 11.30
CA LEU A 107 2.24 -12.79 10.92
C LEU A 107 3.63 -12.62 10.30
N PRO A 108 4.60 -13.50 10.61
CA PRO A 108 5.89 -13.52 9.94
C PRO A 108 5.68 -13.73 8.44
N THR A 109 6.16 -12.78 7.65
CA THR A 109 6.16 -12.85 6.18
C THR A 109 7.53 -12.42 5.69
N CYS A 110 7.88 -12.81 4.45
CA CYS A 110 9.07 -12.28 3.79
C CYS A 110 9.06 -10.75 3.79
N CYS A 111 7.90 -10.12 3.59
CA CYS A 111 7.75 -8.68 3.62
C CYS A 111 8.09 -8.08 5.00
N LYS A 112 7.65 -8.71 6.09
CA LYS A 112 8.00 -8.24 7.45
C LYS A 112 9.51 -8.26 7.67
N LYS A 113 10.21 -9.31 7.21
CA LYS A 113 11.67 -9.37 7.27
C LYS A 113 12.32 -8.20 6.53
N PHE A 114 11.95 -7.98 5.27
CA PHE A 114 12.47 -6.85 4.48
C PHE A 114 12.09 -5.49 5.07
N PHE A 115 10.91 -5.38 5.68
CA PHE A 115 10.48 -4.18 6.39
C PHE A 115 11.37 -3.89 7.59
N ASP A 116 11.65 -4.90 8.42
CA ASP A 116 12.55 -4.78 9.57
C ASP A 116 13.98 -4.46 9.16
N GLU A 117 14.48 -5.10 8.10
CA GLU A 117 15.81 -4.79 7.54
C GLU A 117 15.90 -3.37 7.00
N LYS A 118 14.84 -2.86 6.34
CA LYS A 118 14.84 -1.51 5.74
C LYS A 118 14.64 -0.39 6.75
N ARG A 119 13.78 -0.57 7.75
CA ARG A 119 13.61 0.44 8.82
C ARG A 119 14.79 0.45 9.79
N GLY A 120 15.52 -0.67 9.91
CA GLY A 120 16.60 -0.80 10.89
C GLY A 120 16.09 -0.58 12.32
N SER A 121 16.63 0.44 13.00
CA SER A 121 16.24 0.81 14.36
C SER A 121 15.10 1.82 14.43
N GLU A 122 14.60 2.33 13.30
CA GLU A 122 13.50 3.29 13.30
C GLU A 122 12.24 2.66 13.92
N GLU A 123 11.60 3.43 14.78
CA GLU A 123 10.27 3.11 15.31
C GLU A 123 9.26 3.08 14.16
N PHE A 124 8.21 2.28 14.32
CA PHE A 124 7.14 2.21 13.34
C PHE A 124 5.79 2.22 14.03
N LEU A 125 4.81 2.78 13.34
CA LEU A 125 3.42 2.81 13.76
C LEU A 125 2.61 1.87 12.88
N THR A 126 1.57 1.27 13.46
CA THR A 126 0.54 0.58 12.68
C THR A 126 -0.64 1.51 12.46
N THR A 127 -1.17 1.53 11.25
CA THR A 127 -2.44 2.20 10.95
C THR A 127 -3.62 1.25 10.98
N TYR A 128 -3.37 -0.06 11.08
CA TYR A 128 -4.42 -1.07 11.03
C TYR A 128 -4.91 -1.40 12.44
N SER A 129 -6.22 -1.34 12.64
CA SER A 129 -6.89 -1.90 13.81
C SER A 129 -8.04 -2.79 13.35
N ARG A 130 -8.05 -4.05 13.79
CA ARG A 130 -9.07 -5.04 13.39
C ARG A 130 -10.50 -4.63 13.76
N GLU A 131 -10.66 -3.77 14.76
CA GLU A 131 -11.97 -3.31 15.24
C GLU A 131 -12.53 -2.16 14.40
N PHE A 132 -11.66 -1.44 13.68
CA PHE A 132 -12.01 -0.23 12.93
C PHE A 132 -11.75 -0.37 11.42
N CYS A 133 -10.90 -1.32 11.02
CA CYS A 133 -10.57 -1.71 9.65
C CYS A 133 -10.76 -3.25 9.48
#